data_AF-I0L1N9-F1
#
_entry.id   AF-I0L1N9-F1
#
_cell.length_a   1.000
_cell.length_b   1.000
_cell.length_c   1.000
_cell.angle_alpha   90.00
_cell.angle_beta   90.00
_cell.angle_gamma   90.00
#
_symmetry.space_group_name_H-M   'P 1'
#
loop_
_entity.id
_entity.type
_entity.pdbx_description
1 polymer ?
#
loop_
_entity_poly.entity_id
_entity_poly.type
_entity_poly.pdbx_seq_one_letter_code
_entity_poly.pdbx_strand_id
1 'polypeptide(L)'
;MTDIVCSRCQTLSRLRRHGLRWCEACETYLVIDAGTGRWVSFADREQRRRAAEEDRAIARSVELVDEHLPEAQRLVPEGWAARRHQNDGARCHVAIDAPADVNATSYLSPPDGKSGWYVRVHNRTTGIDFPLYTDGGARAASFDTIEAAVAAAVEALRVESAEARPR
;
A
#
# COMPACT_ATOMS: atom_id res chain seq x y z
N MET A 1 -3.32 26.23 -35.13
CA MET A 1 -2.46 25.08 -34.78
C MET A 1 -2.05 25.29 -33.33
N THR A 2 -2.31 24.35 -32.42
CA THR A 2 -2.02 24.56 -30.98
C THR A 2 -0.53 24.48 -30.74
N ASP A 3 0.03 25.50 -30.09
CA ASP A 3 1.44 25.52 -29.67
C ASP A 3 1.70 24.43 -28.63
N ILE A 4 2.81 23.71 -28.81
CA ILE A 4 3.21 22.58 -27.96
C ILE A 4 4.37 23.03 -27.09
N VAL A 5 4.10 23.25 -25.81
CA VAL A 5 5.11 23.73 -24.86
C VAL A 5 5.51 22.59 -23.93
N CYS A 6 6.81 22.29 -23.87
CA CYS A 6 7.34 21.28 -22.94
C CYS A 6 7.13 21.75 -21.50
N SER A 7 6.43 20.94 -20.69
CA SER A 7 6.15 21.27 -19.28
C SER A 7 7.40 21.43 -18.41
N ARG A 8 8.51 20.81 -18.81
CA ARG A 8 9.77 20.80 -18.04
C ARG A 8 10.61 22.06 -18.25
N CYS A 9 10.89 22.40 -19.51
CA CYS A 9 11.76 23.53 -19.85
C CYS A 9 11.01 24.74 -20.42
N GLN A 10 9.69 24.68 -20.49
CA GLN A 10 8.81 25.74 -21.01
C GLN A 10 9.13 26.16 -22.46
N THR A 11 9.90 25.35 -23.19
CA THR A 11 10.29 25.64 -24.57
C THR A 11 9.21 25.13 -25.54
N LEU A 12 8.95 25.93 -26.57
CA LEU A 12 8.06 25.56 -27.68
C LEU A 12 8.70 24.43 -28.50
N SER A 13 8.07 23.26 -28.49
CA SER A 13 8.43 22.09 -29.29
C SER A 13 7.88 22.22 -30.71
N ARG A 14 8.73 22.67 -31.64
CA ARG A 14 8.37 22.75 -33.07
C ARG A 14 8.66 21.46 -33.83
N LEU A 15 9.52 20.60 -33.31
CA LEU A 15 9.99 19.42 -34.03
C LEU A 15 9.15 18.17 -33.81
N ARG A 16 9.32 17.25 -34.76
CA ARG A 16 8.95 15.85 -34.63
C ARG A 16 10.17 14.96 -34.89
N ARG A 17 10.34 13.93 -34.08
CA ARG A 17 11.33 12.87 -34.29
C ARG A 17 10.57 11.54 -34.39
N HIS A 18 10.80 10.77 -35.46
CA HIS A 18 10.04 9.56 -35.78
C HIS A 18 8.51 9.76 -35.71
N GLY A 19 8.01 10.90 -36.20
CA GLY A 19 6.58 11.23 -36.21
C GLY A 19 6.00 11.72 -34.88
N LEU A 20 6.74 11.59 -33.77
CA LEU A 20 6.32 12.02 -32.42
C LEU A 20 6.83 13.41 -32.08
N ARG A 21 6.14 14.13 -31.19
CA ARG A 21 6.56 15.45 -30.73
C ARG A 21 7.86 15.36 -29.94
N TRP A 22 8.78 16.29 -30.18
CA TRP A 22 10.13 16.26 -29.64
C TRP A 22 10.52 17.61 -29.05
N CYS A 23 10.91 17.61 -27.79
CA CYS A 23 11.54 18.75 -27.16
C CYS A 23 13.04 18.71 -27.41
N GLU A 24 13.57 19.68 -28.15
CA GLU A 24 15.01 19.79 -28.42
C GLU A 24 15.80 20.10 -27.15
N ALA A 25 15.33 21.05 -26.33
CA ALA A 25 16.04 21.46 -25.12
C ALA A 25 16.14 20.37 -24.03
N CYS A 26 15.21 19.42 -24.00
CA CYS A 26 15.21 18.31 -23.03
C CYS A 26 15.56 16.97 -23.67
N GLU A 27 15.80 16.96 -24.98
CA GLU A 27 16.05 15.76 -25.79
C GLU A 27 15.08 14.61 -25.46
N THR A 28 13.78 14.89 -25.47
CA THR A 28 12.77 13.91 -25.08
C THR A 28 11.49 13.99 -25.91
N TYR A 29 10.83 12.85 -26.06
CA TYR A 29 9.51 12.79 -26.70
C TYR A 29 8.44 13.34 -25.77
N LEU A 30 7.54 14.13 -26.35
CA LEU A 30 6.41 14.72 -25.65
C LEU A 30 5.11 13.98 -25.97
N VAL A 31 4.32 13.79 -24.93
CA VAL A 31 2.95 13.30 -24.98
C VAL A 31 2.04 14.23 -24.20
N ILE A 32 0.77 14.29 -24.60
CA ILE A 32 -0.22 14.99 -23.80
C ILE A 32 -0.55 14.14 -22.58
N ASP A 33 -0.41 14.73 -21.40
CA ASP A 33 -0.96 14.19 -20.17
C ASP A 33 -2.46 14.49 -20.13
N ALA A 34 -3.30 13.46 -20.10
CA ALA A 34 -4.74 13.62 -20.10
C ALA A 34 -5.25 14.32 -18.82
N GLY A 35 -4.54 14.16 -17.70
CA GLY A 35 -4.93 14.76 -16.42
C GLY A 35 -4.78 16.27 -16.39
N THR A 36 -3.72 16.81 -17.01
CA THR A 36 -3.41 18.25 -16.98
C THR A 36 -3.56 18.96 -18.32
N GLY A 37 -3.72 18.22 -19.42
CA GLY A 37 -3.68 18.74 -20.79
C GLY A 37 -2.28 19.24 -21.22
N ARG A 38 -1.25 19.05 -20.40
CA ARG A 38 0.11 19.55 -20.67
C ARG A 38 0.92 18.56 -21.49
N TRP A 39 1.87 19.07 -22.27
CA TRP A 39 2.83 18.24 -22.99
C TRP A 39 4.03 17.91 -22.09
N VAL A 40 4.13 16.65 -21.72
CA VAL A 40 5.11 16.12 -20.76
C VAL A 40 5.95 15.02 -21.42
N SER A 41 7.05 14.60 -20.80
CA SER A 41 7.75 13.40 -21.26
C SER A 41 6.94 12.13 -20.94
N PHE A 42 7.20 11.03 -21.65
CA PHE A 42 6.58 9.73 -21.32
C PHE A 42 6.83 9.31 -19.87
N ALA A 43 8.05 9.51 -19.37
CA ALA A 43 8.42 9.18 -18.01
C ALA A 43 7.65 10.03 -16.98
N ASP A 44 7.52 11.34 -17.21
CA ASP A 44 6.74 12.23 -16.34
C ASP A 44 5.25 11.85 -16.35
N ARG A 45 4.68 11.53 -17.52
CA ARG A 45 3.30 11.04 -17.61
C ARG A 45 3.09 9.77 -16.80
N GLU A 46 3.99 8.80 -16.94
CA GLU A 46 3.88 7.51 -16.26
C GLU A 46 4.07 7.67 -14.74
N GLN A 47 4.99 8.52 -14.31
CA GLN A 47 5.16 8.86 -12.89
C GLN A 47 3.89 9.48 -12.31
N ARG A 48 3.30 10.47 -12.99
CA ARG A 48 2.04 11.10 -12.54
C ARG A 48 0.89 10.11 -12.48
N ARG A 49 0.78 9.23 -13.47
CA ARG A 49 -0.23 8.15 -13.49
C ARG A 49 -0.09 7.25 -12.26
N ARG A 50 1.13 6.80 -11.97
CA ARG A 50 1.41 5.95 -10.79
C ARG A 50 1.16 6.67 -9.48
N ALA A 51 1.55 7.94 -9.37
CA ALA A 51 1.28 8.75 -8.18
C ALA A 51 -0.23 8.86 -7.93
N ALA A 52 -1.01 9.18 -8.97
CA ALA A 52 -2.47 9.25 -8.86
C ALA A 52 -3.14 7.87 -8.62
N GLU A 53 -2.50 6.77 -9.02
CA GLU A 53 -2.94 5.41 -8.67
C GLU A 53 -2.67 5.09 -7.20
N GLU A 54 -1.50 5.46 -6.69
CA GLU A 54 -1.16 5.24 -5.29
C GLU A 54 -1.98 6.12 -4.35
N ASP A 55 -2.22 7.39 -4.70
CA ASP A 55 -3.11 8.28 -3.93
C ASP A 55 -4.52 7.68 -3.79
N ARG A 56 -5.05 7.12 -4.89
CA ARG A 56 -6.34 6.41 -4.88
C ARG A 56 -6.29 5.14 -4.03
N ALA A 57 -5.18 4.39 -4.10
CA ALA A 57 -5.00 3.19 -3.29
C ALA A 57 -4.92 3.51 -1.79
N ILE A 58 -4.23 4.60 -1.42
CA ILE A 58 -4.16 5.11 -0.05
C ILE A 58 -5.55 5.51 0.44
N ALA A 59 -6.26 6.35 -0.31
CA ALA A 59 -7.61 6.77 0.06
C ALA A 59 -8.55 5.57 0.25
N ARG A 60 -8.55 4.63 -0.70
CA ARG A 60 -9.34 3.40 -0.60
C ARG A 60 -8.95 2.54 0.59
N SER A 61 -7.66 2.46 0.93
CA SER A 61 -7.23 1.70 2.11
C SER A 61 -7.74 2.31 3.40
N VAL A 62 -7.86 3.65 3.48
CA VAL A 62 -8.45 4.33 4.63
C VAL A 62 -9.93 3.97 4.75
N GLU A 63 -10.68 4.08 3.66
CA GLU A 63 -12.12 3.74 3.63
C GLU A 63 -12.37 2.30 4.10
N LEU A 64 -11.63 1.33 3.56
CA LEU A 64 -11.77 -0.09 3.92
C LEU A 64 -11.38 -0.37 5.39
N VAL A 65 -10.34 0.29 5.89
CA VAL A 65 -9.97 0.13 7.31
C VAL A 65 -11.04 0.74 8.21
N ASP A 66 -11.53 1.94 7.90
CA ASP A 66 -12.54 2.60 8.73
C ASP A 66 -13.88 1.83 8.69
N GLU A 67 -14.24 1.23 7.56
CA GLU A 67 -15.41 0.36 7.40
C GLU A 67 -15.32 -0.91 8.28
N HIS A 68 -14.16 -1.59 8.29
CA HIS A 68 -14.01 -2.89 8.94
C HIS A 68 -13.42 -2.83 10.36
N LEU A 69 -12.91 -1.69 10.81
CA LEU A 69 -12.32 -1.54 12.14
C LEU A 69 -13.28 -1.91 13.29
N PRO A 70 -14.57 -1.50 13.29
CA PRO A 70 -15.50 -1.88 14.36
C PRO A 70 -15.71 -3.39 14.46
N GLU A 71 -15.65 -4.11 13.32
CA GLU A 71 -15.74 -5.56 13.30
C GLU A 71 -14.46 -6.19 13.87
N ALA A 72 -13.29 -5.74 13.43
CA ALA A 72 -12.01 -6.20 13.98
C ALA A 72 -11.94 -5.99 15.51
N GLN A 73 -12.43 -4.85 16.02
CA GLN A 73 -12.50 -4.56 17.46
C GLN A 73 -13.38 -5.53 18.25
N ARG A 74 -14.44 -6.07 17.65
CA ARG A 74 -15.31 -7.06 18.31
C ARG A 74 -14.73 -8.47 18.28
N LEU A 75 -13.86 -8.76 17.31
CA LEU A 75 -13.32 -10.11 17.06
C LEU A 75 -12.01 -10.40 17.79
N VAL A 76 -11.27 -9.37 18.20
CA VAL A 76 -10.05 -9.58 19.00
C VAL A 76 -10.39 -10.12 20.40
N PRO A 77 -9.52 -10.95 20.99
CA PRO A 77 -9.74 -11.49 22.34
C PRO A 77 -9.83 -10.41 23.41
N GLU A 78 -10.39 -10.75 24.57
CA GLU A 78 -10.40 -9.87 25.73
C GLU A 78 -8.97 -9.44 26.12
N GLY A 79 -8.78 -8.15 26.39
CA GLY A 79 -7.47 -7.56 26.71
C GLY A 79 -6.61 -7.22 25.49
N TRP A 80 -7.04 -7.55 24.28
CA TRP A 80 -6.38 -7.17 23.03
C TRP A 80 -7.02 -5.91 22.46
N ALA A 81 -6.32 -5.24 21.56
CA ALA A 81 -6.82 -4.05 20.89
C ALA A 81 -6.68 -4.14 19.37
N ALA A 82 -7.72 -3.74 18.65
CA ALA A 82 -7.65 -3.42 17.23
C ALA A 82 -7.76 -1.91 17.04
N ARG A 83 -6.85 -1.32 16.28
CA ARG A 83 -6.82 0.11 16.02
C ARG A 83 -6.44 0.43 14.58
N ARG A 84 -6.87 1.61 14.14
CA ARG A 84 -6.39 2.21 12.90
C ARG A 84 -4.88 2.48 13.00
N HIS A 85 -4.13 2.11 11.97
CA HIS A 85 -2.70 2.41 11.87
C HIS A 85 -2.34 2.89 10.46
N GLN A 86 -1.64 4.01 10.38
CA GLN A 86 -1.16 4.59 9.13
C GLN A 86 0.11 5.39 9.41
N ASN A 87 1.15 5.14 8.63
CA ASN A 87 2.31 6.03 8.55
C ASN A 87 2.06 7.11 7.51
N ASP A 88 2.70 8.27 7.65
CA ASP A 88 2.47 9.40 6.74
C ASP A 88 2.70 9.02 5.27
N GLY A 89 1.73 9.34 4.42
CA GLY A 89 1.73 8.99 3.00
C GLY A 89 1.66 7.49 2.67
N ALA A 90 1.45 6.61 3.65
CA ALA A 90 1.34 5.17 3.43
C ALA A 90 -0.12 4.69 3.43
N ARG A 91 -0.33 3.46 2.95
CA ARG A 91 -1.63 2.79 3.06
C ARG A 91 -2.02 2.58 4.53
N CYS A 92 -3.32 2.62 4.78
CA CYS A 92 -3.89 2.38 6.09
C CYS A 92 -4.01 0.87 6.35
N HIS A 93 -3.87 0.48 7.61
CA HIS A 93 -3.95 -0.88 8.10
C HIS A 93 -4.78 -0.95 9.39
N VAL A 94 -5.35 -2.12 9.69
CA VAL A 94 -5.77 -2.44 11.06
C VAL A 94 -4.56 -3.02 11.79
N ALA A 95 -4.16 -2.40 12.89
CA ALA A 95 -3.16 -2.97 13.81
C ALA A 95 -3.88 -3.73 14.92
N ILE A 96 -3.46 -4.96 15.17
CA ILE A 96 -3.87 -5.79 16.30
C ILE A 96 -2.70 -5.85 17.28
N ASP A 97 -2.91 -5.28 18.45
CA ASP A 97 -1.97 -5.31 19.56
C ASP A 97 -2.43 -6.35 20.59
N ALA A 98 -1.55 -7.30 20.86
CA ALA A 98 -1.68 -8.22 21.97
C ALA A 98 -1.34 -7.51 23.30
N PRO A 99 -1.67 -8.11 24.46
CA PRO A 99 -1.32 -7.58 25.77
C PRO A 99 0.20 -7.36 25.91
N ALA A 100 0.58 -6.55 26.90
CA ALA A 100 1.94 -5.99 27.01
C ALA A 100 3.08 -7.02 27.14
N ASP A 101 2.79 -8.27 27.46
CA ASP A 101 3.76 -9.37 27.50
C ASP A 101 4.14 -9.89 26.10
N VAL A 102 3.41 -9.49 25.07
CA VAL A 102 3.66 -9.86 23.68
C VAL A 102 4.33 -8.70 22.95
N ASN A 103 5.62 -8.83 22.68
CA ASN A 103 6.38 -7.79 21.99
C ASN A 103 6.23 -7.84 20.46
N ALA A 104 4.99 -7.94 19.98
CA ALA A 104 4.67 -7.99 18.56
C ALA A 104 3.34 -7.28 18.26
N THR A 105 3.17 -6.84 17.01
CA THR A 105 1.91 -6.30 16.47
C THR A 105 1.61 -7.00 15.16
N SER A 106 0.34 -7.32 14.93
CA SER A 106 -0.11 -7.77 13.62
C SER A 106 -0.73 -6.62 12.84
N TYR A 107 -0.42 -6.52 11.55
CA TYR A 107 -0.95 -5.52 10.63
C TYR A 107 -1.74 -6.19 9.52
N LEU A 108 -3.03 -5.84 9.45
CA LEU A 108 -3.97 -6.30 8.44
C LEU A 108 -4.06 -5.23 7.35
N SER A 109 -3.57 -5.58 6.16
CA SER A 109 -3.66 -4.72 4.98
C SER A 109 -4.95 -5.01 4.22
N PRO A 110 -5.74 -3.98 3.86
CA PRO A 110 -7.01 -4.17 3.19
C PRO A 110 -6.85 -4.73 1.77
N PRO A 111 -7.91 -5.33 1.21
CA PRO A 111 -7.93 -5.83 -0.17
C PRO A 111 -7.57 -4.75 -1.20
N ASP A 112 -6.80 -5.13 -2.22
CA ASP A 112 -6.35 -4.22 -3.30
C ASP A 112 -7.09 -4.43 -4.64
N GLY A 113 -8.17 -5.23 -4.61
CA GLY A 113 -8.97 -5.59 -5.77
C GLY A 113 -8.43 -6.80 -6.55
N LYS A 114 -7.26 -7.33 -6.20
CA LYS A 114 -6.71 -8.59 -6.75
C LYS A 114 -6.62 -9.69 -5.71
N SER A 115 -6.47 -9.29 -4.45
CA SER A 115 -6.34 -10.19 -3.32
C SER A 115 -7.18 -9.69 -2.14
N GLY A 116 -7.54 -10.62 -1.25
CA GLY A 116 -8.15 -10.31 0.03
C GLY A 116 -7.17 -9.69 1.03
N TRP A 117 -7.54 -9.67 2.30
CA TRP A 117 -6.75 -9.15 3.40
C TRP A 117 -5.40 -9.86 3.53
N TYR A 118 -4.35 -9.08 3.77
CA TYR A 118 -3.01 -9.61 4.05
C TYR A 118 -2.65 -9.37 5.51
N VAL A 119 -2.07 -10.37 6.15
CA VAL A 119 -1.61 -10.29 7.54
C VAL A 119 -0.09 -10.29 7.57
N ARG A 120 0.48 -9.34 8.30
CA ARG A 120 1.90 -9.31 8.64
C ARG A 120 2.09 -9.21 10.15
N VAL A 121 3.14 -9.83 10.68
CA VAL A 121 3.50 -9.72 12.09
C VAL A 121 4.84 -9.01 12.20
N HIS A 122 4.84 -7.92 12.95
CA HIS A 122 6.04 -7.19 13.31
C HIS A 122 6.47 -7.58 14.72
N ASN A 123 7.51 -8.38 14.82
CA ASN A 123 8.17 -8.71 16.07
C ASN A 123 9.12 -7.55 16.44
N ARG A 124 8.76 -6.83 17.51
CA ARG A 124 9.52 -5.64 17.95
C ARG A 124 10.82 -6.00 18.66
N THR A 125 10.97 -7.24 19.15
CA THR A 125 12.22 -7.72 19.77
C THR A 125 13.31 -7.89 18.71
N THR A 126 12.96 -8.51 17.58
CA THR A 126 13.89 -8.77 16.48
C THR A 126 13.92 -7.62 15.47
N GLY A 127 12.90 -6.77 15.46
CA GLY A 127 12.71 -5.71 14.48
C GLY A 127 12.27 -6.23 13.10
N ILE A 128 11.88 -7.51 13.01
CA ILE A 128 11.51 -8.15 11.75
C ILE A 128 10.00 -8.03 11.54
N ASP A 129 9.61 -7.70 10.32
CA ASP A 129 8.23 -7.71 9.84
C ASP A 129 8.09 -8.78 8.76
N PHE A 130 7.21 -9.77 8.98
CA PHE A 130 7.03 -10.89 8.06
C PHE A 130 5.56 -11.13 7.75
N PRO A 131 5.21 -11.44 6.48
CA PRO A 131 3.86 -11.84 6.13
C PRO A 131 3.57 -13.24 6.64
N LEU A 132 2.29 -13.52 6.91
CA LEU A 132 1.84 -14.91 6.98
C LEU A 132 1.91 -15.52 5.59
N TYR A 133 2.43 -16.74 5.48
CA TYR A 133 2.60 -17.44 4.21
C TYR A 133 1.49 -18.47 4.00
N THR A 134 1.18 -18.74 2.73
CA THR A 134 0.35 -19.89 2.35
C THR A 134 1.09 -21.18 2.69
N ASP A 135 0.39 -22.17 3.24
CA ASP A 135 0.96 -23.50 3.52
C ASP A 135 1.69 -24.07 2.31
N GLY A 136 2.91 -24.55 2.53
CA GLY A 136 3.74 -25.16 1.49
C GLY A 136 4.30 -24.19 0.44
N GLY A 137 4.24 -22.87 0.64
CA GLY A 137 4.71 -21.89 -0.34
C GLY A 137 5.38 -20.64 0.26
N ALA A 138 6.07 -19.88 -0.61
CA ALA A 138 6.71 -18.61 -0.27
C ALA A 138 5.84 -17.38 -0.61
N ARG A 139 4.52 -17.57 -0.77
CA ARG A 139 3.57 -16.50 -1.09
C ARG A 139 2.86 -16.05 0.17
N ALA A 140 2.65 -14.74 0.30
CA ALA A 140 1.83 -14.21 1.38
C ALA A 140 0.39 -14.77 1.28
N ALA A 141 -0.12 -15.27 2.40
CA ALA A 141 -1.50 -15.70 2.54
C ALA A 141 -2.45 -14.50 2.38
N SER A 142 -3.60 -14.76 1.78
CA SER A 142 -4.65 -13.78 1.57
C SER A 142 -5.97 -14.34 2.11
N PHE A 143 -6.73 -13.50 2.80
CA PHE A 143 -7.96 -13.87 3.50
C PHE A 143 -9.13 -13.07 2.94
N ASP A 144 -10.20 -13.76 2.52
CA ASP A 144 -11.33 -13.11 1.85
C ASP A 144 -12.13 -12.18 2.77
N THR A 145 -12.09 -12.42 4.09
CA THR A 145 -12.85 -11.68 5.10
C THR A 145 -11.95 -11.10 6.18
N ILE A 146 -12.41 -10.00 6.80
CA ILE A 146 -11.75 -9.43 7.97
C ILE A 146 -11.73 -10.42 9.14
N GLU A 147 -12.78 -11.23 9.30
CA GLU A 147 -12.86 -12.26 10.33
C GLU A 147 -11.73 -13.28 10.22
N ALA A 148 -11.52 -13.84 9.02
CA ALA A 148 -10.44 -14.79 8.77
C ALA A 148 -9.06 -14.15 8.98
N ALA A 149 -8.88 -12.90 8.57
CA ALA A 149 -7.64 -12.16 8.78
C ALA A 149 -7.36 -11.89 10.28
N VAL A 150 -8.37 -11.52 11.06
CA VAL A 150 -8.26 -11.30 12.51
C VAL A 150 -7.93 -12.62 13.21
N ALA A 151 -8.63 -13.71 12.87
CA ALA A 151 -8.36 -15.02 13.45
C ALA A 151 -6.90 -15.46 13.18
N ALA A 152 -6.42 -15.32 11.95
CA ALA A 152 -5.04 -15.65 11.59
C ALA A 152 -4.02 -14.75 12.31
N ALA A 153 -4.30 -13.45 12.43
CA ALA A 153 -3.45 -12.51 13.15
C ALA A 153 -3.34 -12.82 14.65
N VAL A 154 -4.45 -13.13 15.29
CA VAL A 154 -4.50 -13.52 16.71
C VAL A 154 -3.72 -14.80 16.93
N GLU A 155 -3.88 -15.79 16.06
CA GLU A 155 -3.14 -17.04 16.18
C GLU A 155 -1.63 -16.84 16.00
N ALA A 156 -1.22 -16.06 15.00
CA ALA A 156 0.20 -15.76 14.80
C ALA A 156 0.81 -15.04 16.01
N LEU A 157 0.11 -14.06 16.59
CA LEU A 157 0.58 -13.36 17.79
C LEU A 157 0.67 -14.28 19.01
N ARG A 158 -0.22 -15.27 19.16
CA ARG A 158 -0.10 -16.28 20.23
C ARG A 158 1.14 -17.16 20.08
N VAL A 159 1.48 -17.54 18.85
CA VAL A 159 2.72 -18.31 18.57
C VAL A 159 3.95 -17.50 18.97
N GLU A 160 4.03 -16.23 18.55
CA GLU A 160 5.13 -15.33 18.95
C GLU A 160 5.24 -15.17 20.48
N SER A 161 4.09 -15.13 21.16
CA SER A 161 4.04 -15.05 22.63
C SER A 161 4.62 -16.31 23.31
N ALA A 162 4.35 -17.48 22.73
CA ALA A 162 4.82 -18.76 23.26
C ALA A 162 6.33 -18.93 23.07
N GLU A 163 6.89 -18.41 21.98
CA GLU A 163 8.34 -18.44 21.72
C GLU A 163 9.12 -17.42 22.56
N ALA A 164 8.49 -16.32 22.97
CA ALA A 164 9.10 -15.29 23.80
C ALA A 164 9.23 -15.65 25.30
N ARG A 165 8.53 -16.69 25.78
CA ARG A 165 8.70 -17.17 27.17
C ARG A 165 9.94 -18.07 27.29
N PRO A 166 10.90 -17.76 28.18
CA PRO A 166 12.02 -18.67 28.44
C PRO A 166 11.47 -19.99 29.02
N ARG A 167 11.94 -21.11 28.47
CA ARG A 167 11.72 -22.45 29.02
C ARG A 167 12.46 -22.62 30.34
#